data_AF-A0A9X2CI33-F1
#
_entry.id   AF-A0A9X2CI33-F1
#
_cell.length_a   1.000
_cell.length_b   1.000
_cell.length_c   1.000
_cell.angle_alpha   90.00
_cell.angle_beta   90.00
_cell.angle_gamma   90.00
#
_symmetry.space_group_name_H-M   'P 1'
#
loop_
_entity.id
_entity.type
_entity.pdbx_description
1 polymer ?
#
loop_
_entity_poly.entity_id
_entity_poly.type
_entity_poly.pdbx_seq_one_letter_code
_entity_poly.pdbx_strand_id
1 'polypeptide(L)'
;MHDIQELSELYEKQVSRLIEENIEGLTFYVKQEAFSHMTISAAFWHGDLYWNIWNKDGSKFEPHTRLSHDEFIVEDVYFNKDEATVKLRAVYAKWNEATANDEDDEEDANGEHLFSRLIRQSHQALAIAFHSDTVTQQLMSILVQNPHFEAAQFNQVVRVEDPDGQFEFNFLDVTNKE
;
A
#
# COMPACT_ATOMS: atom_id res chain seq x y z
N MET A 1 -17.31 13.25 3.56
CA MET A 1 -16.04 12.71 4.09
C MET A 1 -16.31 11.25 4.42
N HIS A 2 -15.66 10.31 3.72
CA HIS A 2 -15.85 8.88 4.03
C HIS A 2 -15.10 8.53 5.30
N ASP A 3 -15.64 7.57 6.04
CA ASP A 3 -15.03 7.05 7.25
C ASP A 3 -13.72 6.34 6.87
N ILE A 4 -12.63 6.69 7.54
CA ILE A 4 -11.32 6.06 7.30
C ILE A 4 -11.40 4.55 7.50
N GLN A 5 -12.33 4.11 8.37
CA GLN A 5 -12.64 2.71 8.60
C GLN A 5 -13.23 2.05 7.35
N GLU A 6 -14.24 2.65 6.72
CA GLU A 6 -14.83 2.12 5.48
C GLU A 6 -13.79 2.03 4.36
N LEU A 7 -12.93 3.04 4.24
CA LEU A 7 -11.85 3.03 3.25
C LEU A 7 -10.81 1.93 3.55
N SER A 8 -10.47 1.71 4.82
CA SER A 8 -9.55 0.64 5.22
C SER A 8 -10.11 -0.75 4.92
N GLU A 9 -11.41 -0.99 5.10
CA GLU A 9 -12.06 -2.26 4.77
C GLU A 9 -12.05 -2.55 3.26
N LEU A 10 -12.18 -1.51 2.44
CA LEU A 10 -12.05 -1.64 0.99
C LEU A 10 -10.62 -1.95 0.58
N TYR A 11 -9.64 -1.28 1.19
CA TYR A 11 -8.23 -1.58 0.97
C TYR A 11 -7.86 -2.98 1.45
N GLU A 12 -8.33 -3.43 2.59
CA GLU A 12 -8.09 -4.79 3.11
C GLU A 12 -8.49 -5.83 2.08
N LYS A 13 -9.69 -5.70 1.49
CA LYS A 13 -10.18 -6.62 0.45
C LYS A 13 -9.31 -6.59 -0.80
N GLN A 14 -8.90 -5.40 -1.26
CA GLN A 14 -8.02 -5.29 -2.43
C GLN A 14 -6.65 -5.89 -2.17
N VAL A 15 -6.02 -5.49 -1.07
CA VAL A 15 -4.71 -5.97 -0.64
C VAL A 15 -4.73 -7.49 -0.51
N SER A 16 -5.75 -8.05 0.16
CA SER A 16 -5.87 -9.50 0.33
C SER A 16 -5.96 -10.23 -1.00
N ARG A 17 -6.77 -9.72 -1.93
CA ARG A 17 -6.89 -10.31 -3.28
C ARG A 17 -5.56 -10.21 -4.04
N LEU A 18 -4.89 -9.06 -4.01
CA LEU A 18 -3.64 -8.86 -4.72
C LEU A 18 -2.53 -9.78 -4.18
N ILE A 19 -2.50 -10.03 -2.88
CA ILE A 19 -1.62 -11.04 -2.27
C ILE A 19 -1.92 -12.42 -2.84
N GLU A 20 -3.19 -12.82 -2.92
CA GLU A 20 -3.59 -14.13 -3.47
C GLU A 20 -3.25 -14.28 -4.95
N GLU A 21 -3.52 -13.25 -5.76
CA GLU A 21 -3.25 -13.25 -7.21
C GLU A 21 -1.74 -13.28 -7.51
N ASN A 22 -0.91 -12.71 -6.63
CA ASN A 22 0.53 -12.59 -6.82
C ASN A 22 1.36 -13.49 -5.88
N ILE A 23 0.74 -14.46 -5.22
CA ILE A 23 1.39 -15.29 -4.19
C ILE A 23 2.62 -16.04 -4.70
N GLU A 24 2.61 -16.48 -5.96
CA GLU A 24 3.74 -17.16 -6.60
C GLU A 24 4.96 -16.24 -6.69
N GLY A 25 4.75 -15.00 -7.16
CA GLY A 25 5.80 -13.99 -7.27
C GLY A 25 6.32 -13.53 -5.91
N LEU A 26 5.42 -13.28 -4.96
CA LEU A 26 5.79 -12.90 -3.59
C LEU A 26 6.65 -14.00 -2.97
N THR A 27 6.22 -15.25 -3.09
CA THR A 27 6.97 -16.40 -2.58
C THR A 27 8.34 -16.55 -3.27
N PHE A 28 8.40 -16.32 -4.58
CA PHE A 28 9.64 -16.38 -5.34
C PHE A 28 10.66 -15.37 -4.81
N TYR A 29 10.28 -14.10 -4.65
CA TYR A 29 11.18 -13.05 -4.17
C TYR A 29 11.52 -13.22 -2.69
N VAL A 30 10.54 -13.61 -1.86
CA VAL A 30 10.73 -13.82 -0.43
C VAL A 30 11.75 -14.91 -0.13
N LYS A 31 11.85 -15.96 -0.95
CA LYS A 31 12.79 -17.07 -0.70
C LYS A 31 14.25 -16.76 -1.05
N GLN A 32 14.53 -15.64 -1.71
CA GLN A 32 15.88 -15.29 -2.12
C GLN A 32 16.71 -14.80 -0.92
N GLU A 33 18.03 -14.99 -0.96
CA GLU A 33 18.93 -14.46 0.09
C GLU A 33 18.87 -12.93 0.18
N ALA A 34 18.55 -12.25 -0.92
CA ALA A 34 18.30 -10.82 -0.97
C ALA A 34 17.12 -10.37 -0.08
N PHE A 35 16.27 -11.30 0.38
CA PHE A 35 15.12 -10.99 1.22
C PHE A 35 15.46 -10.49 2.63
N SER A 36 16.61 -10.85 3.21
CA SER A 36 17.08 -10.28 4.49
C SER A 36 17.21 -8.74 4.45
N HIS A 37 17.06 -8.20 3.24
CA HIS A 37 17.16 -6.81 2.89
C HIS A 37 15.88 -6.26 2.20
N MET A 38 14.76 -6.96 2.19
CA MET A 38 13.54 -6.54 1.48
C MET A 38 12.67 -5.56 2.26
N THR A 39 12.03 -4.66 1.52
CA THR A 39 10.82 -3.97 1.96
C THR A 39 9.74 -4.11 0.89
N ILE A 40 8.59 -4.69 1.25
CA ILE A 40 7.32 -4.56 0.51
C ILE A 40 6.79 -3.19 0.84
N SER A 41 6.82 -2.30 -0.13
CA SER A 41 6.10 -1.04 -0.02
C SER A 41 4.83 -1.05 -0.82
N ALA A 42 3.79 -0.43 -0.29
CA ALA A 42 2.57 -0.15 -1.02
C ALA A 42 2.27 1.35 -0.99
N ALA A 43 1.83 1.90 -2.12
CA ALA A 43 1.42 3.30 -2.21
C ALA A 43 0.15 3.43 -3.04
N PHE A 44 -0.70 4.38 -2.69
CA PHE A 44 -1.83 4.76 -3.52
C PHE A 44 -1.51 6.05 -4.24
N TRP A 45 -1.41 6.02 -5.57
CA TRP A 45 -1.05 7.21 -6.33
C TRP A 45 -1.87 7.28 -7.62
N HIS A 46 -2.44 8.46 -7.89
CA HIS A 46 -3.27 8.72 -9.07
C HIS A 46 -4.37 7.69 -9.41
N GLY A 47 -4.88 6.94 -8.43
CA GLY A 47 -5.91 5.94 -8.68
C GLY A 47 -5.40 4.51 -8.79
N ASP A 48 -4.09 4.30 -8.66
CA ASP A 48 -3.46 2.99 -8.72
C ASP A 48 -2.89 2.60 -7.36
N LEU A 49 -2.90 1.31 -7.08
CA LEU A 49 -2.17 0.73 -5.96
C LEU A 49 -0.88 0.10 -6.47
N TYR A 50 0.25 0.67 -6.06
CA TYR A 50 1.59 0.22 -6.43
C TYR A 50 2.19 -0.60 -5.31
N TRP A 51 2.81 -1.73 -5.64
CA TRP A 51 3.63 -2.51 -4.71
C TRP A 51 5.02 -2.73 -5.28
N ASN A 52 6.03 -2.37 -4.49
CA ASN A 52 7.42 -2.52 -4.89
C ASN A 52 8.17 -3.40 -3.89
N ILE A 53 9.16 -4.11 -4.41
CA ILE A 53 10.07 -4.97 -3.68
C ILE A 53 11.48 -4.40 -3.87
N TRP A 54 11.98 -3.69 -2.86
CA TRP A 54 13.25 -2.96 -2.96
C TRP A 54 14.48 -3.84 -2.71
N ASN A 55 15.49 -3.68 -3.56
CA ASN A 55 16.86 -4.11 -3.25
C ASN A 55 17.48 -3.16 -2.22
N LYS A 56 18.23 -3.65 -1.22
CA LYS A 56 19.20 -2.81 -0.50
C LYS A 56 20.56 -2.84 -1.19
N ASP A 57 21.36 -1.83 -0.88
CA ASP A 57 22.76 -1.75 -1.31
C ASP A 57 23.53 -3.03 -0.97
N GLY A 58 24.21 -3.59 -1.97
CA GLY A 58 25.06 -4.77 -1.83
C GLY A 58 24.37 -6.12 -2.07
N SER A 59 23.07 -6.15 -2.36
CA SER A 59 22.35 -7.36 -2.78
C SER A 59 21.37 -7.06 -3.91
N LYS A 60 21.06 -8.07 -4.74
CA LYS A 60 20.12 -7.94 -5.86
C LYS A 60 19.23 -9.17 -5.92
N PHE A 61 17.93 -8.96 -6.14
CA PHE A 61 17.03 -10.04 -6.50
C PHE A 61 17.40 -10.61 -7.87
N GLU A 62 17.43 -11.94 -7.94
CA GLU A 62 17.37 -12.64 -9.20
C GLU A 62 15.98 -12.41 -9.83
N PRO A 63 15.91 -12.01 -11.11
CA PRO A 63 14.66 -11.61 -11.72
C PRO A 63 13.72 -12.80 -11.95
N HIS A 64 12.43 -12.60 -11.67
CA HIS A 64 11.40 -13.53 -12.14
C HIS A 64 11.15 -13.33 -13.64
N THR A 65 10.89 -14.42 -14.37
CA THR A 65 10.72 -14.36 -15.84
C THR A 65 9.49 -13.57 -16.31
N ARG A 66 8.55 -13.27 -15.41
CA ARG A 66 7.27 -12.62 -15.73
C ARG A 66 6.88 -11.48 -14.78
N LEU A 67 7.55 -11.33 -13.65
CA LEU A 67 7.14 -10.41 -12.59
C LEU A 67 8.34 -9.53 -12.24
N SER A 68 8.21 -8.22 -12.34
CA SER A 68 9.26 -7.29 -11.90
C SER A 68 9.26 -7.19 -10.37
N HIS A 69 10.40 -6.91 -9.75
CA HIS A 69 10.43 -6.54 -8.33
C HIS A 69 10.19 -5.03 -8.14
N ASP A 70 10.55 -4.21 -9.13
CA ASP A 70 10.46 -2.75 -9.06
C ASP A 70 9.02 -2.21 -9.21
N GLU A 71 8.14 -2.96 -9.88
CA GLU A 71 6.72 -2.66 -10.08
C GLU A 71 5.94 -3.99 -9.96
N PHE A 72 6.01 -4.58 -8.77
CA PHE A 72 5.60 -5.97 -8.55
C PHE A 72 4.08 -6.14 -8.64
N ILE A 73 3.31 -5.18 -8.12
CA ILE A 73 1.87 -5.07 -8.36
C ILE A 73 1.57 -3.64 -8.79
N VAL A 74 0.92 -3.50 -9.94
CA VAL A 74 0.30 -2.25 -10.36
C VAL A 74 -1.17 -2.59 -10.61
N GLU A 75 -2.00 -2.36 -9.59
CA GLU A 75 -3.44 -2.52 -9.74
C GLU A 75 -4.06 -1.17 -10.04
N ASP A 76 -4.47 -1.02 -11.30
CA ASP A 76 -5.28 0.12 -11.71
C ASP A 76 -6.73 -0.13 -11.29
N VAL A 77 -7.16 0.64 -10.28
CA VAL A 77 -8.51 0.58 -9.69
C VAL A 77 -9.59 0.92 -10.74
N TYR A 78 -9.24 1.46 -11.90
CA TYR A 78 -10.14 1.74 -13.02
C TYR A 78 -10.37 0.57 -13.98
N PHE A 79 -9.56 -0.49 -13.96
CA PHE A 79 -9.73 -1.63 -14.87
C PHE A 79 -10.38 -2.87 -14.25
N ASN A 80 -10.32 -3.04 -12.93
CA ASN A 80 -10.99 -4.17 -12.28
C ASN A 80 -12.50 -3.93 -12.05
N LYS A 81 -13.28 -5.00 -11.89
CA LYS A 81 -14.74 -4.95 -11.75
C LYS A 81 -15.26 -5.65 -10.49
N ASP A 82 -14.37 -6.09 -9.60
CA ASP A 82 -14.79 -6.59 -8.31
C ASP A 82 -15.45 -5.48 -7.47
N GLU A 83 -16.26 -5.90 -6.50
CA GLU A 83 -17.08 -4.98 -5.72
C GLU A 83 -16.27 -3.91 -4.98
N ALA A 84 -15.13 -4.30 -4.39
CA ALA A 84 -14.33 -3.37 -3.60
C ALA A 84 -13.61 -2.34 -4.51
N THR A 85 -13.12 -2.75 -5.68
CA THR A 85 -12.52 -1.83 -6.66
C THR A 85 -13.56 -0.85 -7.20
N VAL A 86 -14.76 -1.33 -7.52
CA VAL A 86 -15.85 -0.46 -7.98
C VAL A 86 -16.21 0.58 -6.91
N LYS A 87 -16.22 0.18 -5.63
CA LYS A 87 -16.44 1.10 -4.52
C LYS A 87 -15.31 2.11 -4.37
N LEU A 88 -14.04 1.67 -4.37
CA LEU A 88 -12.87 2.56 -4.33
C LEU A 88 -12.88 3.58 -5.47
N ARG A 89 -13.18 3.13 -6.69
CA ARG A 89 -13.34 4.01 -7.85
C ARG A 89 -14.40 5.08 -7.62
N ALA A 90 -15.54 4.71 -7.03
CA ALA A 90 -16.60 5.68 -6.72
C ALA A 90 -16.15 6.67 -5.64
N VAL A 91 -15.30 6.27 -4.69
CA VAL A 91 -14.68 7.18 -3.71
C VAL A 91 -13.76 8.16 -4.43
N TYR A 92 -12.82 7.67 -5.24
CA TYR A 92 -11.85 8.52 -5.92
C TYR A 92 -12.49 9.43 -6.97
N ALA A 93 -13.55 8.98 -7.65
CA ALA A 93 -14.31 9.85 -8.56
C ALA A 93 -14.91 11.05 -7.83
N LYS A 94 -15.45 10.84 -6.62
CA LYS A 94 -15.96 11.95 -5.79
C LYS A 94 -14.84 12.86 -5.31
N TRP A 95 -13.66 12.32 -5.01
CA TRP A 95 -12.50 13.11 -4.62
C TRP A 95 -11.99 13.96 -5.78
N ASN A 96 -11.90 13.39 -6.98
CA ASN A 96 -11.53 14.13 -8.20
C ASN A 96 -12.55 15.22 -8.51
N GLU A 97 -13.85 14.96 -8.38
CA GLU A 97 -14.89 15.98 -8.55
C GLU A 97 -14.79 17.08 -7.49
N ALA A 98 -14.54 16.72 -6.22
CA ALA A 98 -14.40 17.69 -5.14
C ALA A 98 -13.16 18.59 -5.31
N THR A 99 -12.05 18.02 -5.78
CA THR A 99 -10.78 18.74 -6.01
C THR A 99 -10.75 19.50 -7.34
N ALA A 100 -11.50 19.08 -8.35
CA ALA A 100 -11.64 19.81 -9.61
C ALA A 100 -12.46 21.10 -9.47
N ASN A 101 -13.37 21.17 -8.49
CA ASN A 101 -14.15 22.36 -8.17
C ASN A 101 -13.48 23.22 -7.07
N ASP A 102 -12.33 22.79 -6.58
CA ASP A 102 -11.49 23.54 -5.63
C ASP A 102 -10.65 24.54 -6.43
N GLU A 103 -11.32 25.51 -7.07
CA GLU A 103 -10.69 26.45 -8.01
C GLU A 103 -9.72 27.43 -7.34
N ASP A 104 -9.66 27.47 -6.01
CA ASP A 104 -8.94 28.51 -5.26
C ASP A 104 -7.74 28.01 -4.45
N ASP A 105 -7.20 26.81 -4.70
CA ASP A 105 -6.03 26.26 -3.96
C ASP A 105 -6.17 26.49 -2.44
N GLU A 106 -7.41 26.51 -1.92
CA GLU A 106 -7.67 27.03 -0.58
C GLU A 106 -7.12 26.05 0.45
N GLU A 107 -6.02 26.46 1.06
CA GLU A 107 -5.49 25.80 2.22
C GLU A 107 -6.51 25.87 3.36
N ASP A 108 -6.67 24.77 4.09
CA ASP A 108 -7.45 24.82 5.32
C ASP A 108 -6.74 25.67 6.41
N ALA A 109 -7.34 25.80 7.59
CA ALA A 109 -6.79 26.60 8.68
C ALA A 109 -5.36 26.18 9.13
N ASN A 110 -4.87 25.02 8.68
CA ASN A 110 -3.53 24.51 8.95
C ASN A 110 -2.57 24.60 7.75
N GLY A 111 -2.98 25.22 6.64
CA GLY A 111 -2.13 25.33 5.46
C GLY A 111 -2.19 24.10 4.52
N GLU A 112 -3.17 23.21 4.68
CA GLU A 112 -3.23 21.95 3.92
C GLU A 112 -4.30 21.99 2.82
N HIS A 113 -3.89 21.74 1.57
CA HIS A 113 -4.82 21.59 0.44
C HIS A 113 -5.69 20.34 0.59
N LEU A 114 -6.94 20.42 0.08
CA LEU A 114 -7.89 19.31 0.13
C LEU A 114 -7.32 18.02 -0.50
N PHE A 115 -6.64 18.13 -1.65
CA PHE A 115 -6.06 16.97 -2.32
C PHE A 115 -5.02 16.26 -1.45
N SER A 116 -4.07 16.99 -0.86
CA SER A 116 -3.06 16.44 0.04
C SER A 116 -3.69 15.73 1.24
N ARG A 117 -4.75 16.31 1.81
CA ARG A 117 -5.50 15.69 2.90
C ARG A 117 -6.16 14.37 2.49
N LEU A 118 -6.74 14.30 1.30
CA LEU A 118 -7.37 13.07 0.77
C LEU A 118 -6.31 11.99 0.49
N ILE A 119 -5.17 12.35 -0.08
CA ILE A 119 -4.03 11.42 -0.27
C ILE A 119 -3.54 10.89 1.07
N ARG A 120 -3.36 11.74 2.08
CA ARG A 120 -2.97 11.31 3.43
C ARG A 120 -3.99 10.37 4.05
N GLN A 121 -5.28 10.68 3.95
CA GLN A 121 -6.36 9.80 4.43
C GLN A 121 -6.34 8.44 3.73
N SER A 122 -6.06 8.44 2.43
CA SER A 122 -5.92 7.24 1.60
C SER A 122 -4.78 6.34 2.10
N HIS A 123 -3.59 6.90 2.27
CA HIS A 123 -2.42 6.17 2.77
C HIS A 123 -2.59 5.70 4.22
N GLN A 124 -3.25 6.51 5.06
CA GLN A 124 -3.58 6.10 6.42
C GLN A 124 -4.56 4.91 6.44
N ALA A 125 -5.60 4.93 5.61
CA ALA A 125 -6.54 3.81 5.49
C ALA A 125 -5.85 2.56 4.93
N LEU A 126 -4.95 2.71 3.96
CA LEU A 126 -4.12 1.62 3.43
C LEU A 126 -3.23 1.03 4.54
N ALA A 127 -2.61 1.87 5.37
CA ALA A 127 -1.80 1.41 6.48
C ALA A 127 -2.61 0.63 7.51
N ILE A 128 -3.83 1.08 7.83
CA ILE A 128 -4.75 0.33 8.70
C ILE A 128 -5.07 -1.04 8.08
N ALA A 129 -5.33 -1.10 6.77
CA ALA A 129 -5.59 -2.35 6.08
C ALA A 129 -4.42 -3.34 6.17
N PHE A 130 -3.17 -2.88 6.02
CA PHE A 130 -1.99 -3.74 6.18
C PHE A 130 -1.80 -4.29 7.59
N HIS A 131 -2.29 -3.57 8.60
CA HIS A 131 -2.25 -4.00 10.01
C HIS A 131 -3.46 -4.81 10.42
N SER A 132 -4.42 -5.06 9.53
CA SER A 132 -5.54 -5.93 9.86
C SER A 132 -5.08 -7.37 10.04
N ASP A 133 -5.78 -8.12 10.89
CA ASP A 133 -5.44 -9.53 11.17
C ASP A 133 -5.39 -10.35 9.88
N THR A 134 -6.30 -10.10 8.94
CA THR A 134 -6.39 -10.82 7.67
C THR A 134 -5.15 -10.62 6.82
N VAL A 135 -4.81 -9.37 6.52
CA VAL A 135 -3.65 -9.06 5.65
C VAL A 135 -2.34 -9.44 6.34
N THR A 136 -2.23 -9.15 7.63
CA THR A 136 -1.05 -9.50 8.44
C THR A 136 -0.81 -11.01 8.39
N GLN A 137 -1.83 -11.84 8.60
CA GLN A 137 -1.69 -13.30 8.56
C GLN A 137 -1.33 -13.81 7.17
N GLN A 138 -1.93 -13.27 6.11
CA GLN A 138 -1.60 -13.65 4.73
C GLN A 138 -0.13 -13.36 4.42
N LEU A 139 0.34 -12.14 4.68
CA LEU A 139 1.73 -11.77 4.46
C LEU A 139 2.68 -12.57 5.34
N MET A 140 2.37 -12.73 6.63
CA MET A 140 3.18 -13.54 7.56
C MET A 140 3.36 -14.98 7.07
N SER A 141 2.32 -15.60 6.49
CA SER A 141 2.41 -16.96 5.93
C SER A 141 3.40 -17.09 4.76
N ILE A 142 3.70 -15.96 4.10
CA ILE A 142 4.69 -15.88 3.02
C ILE A 142 6.06 -15.54 3.59
N LEU A 143 6.16 -14.48 4.40
CA LEU A 143 7.43 -13.92 4.90
C LEU A 143 8.20 -14.93 5.76
N VAL A 144 7.52 -15.73 6.58
CA VAL A 144 8.16 -16.78 7.43
C VAL A 144 8.76 -17.93 6.63
N GLN A 145 8.54 -18.00 5.31
CA GLN A 145 9.22 -18.96 4.45
C GLN A 145 10.69 -18.59 4.24
N ASN A 146 11.10 -17.35 4.53
CA ASN A 146 12.50 -16.97 4.57
C ASN A 146 13.10 -17.19 5.97
N PRO A 147 14.21 -17.96 6.10
CA PRO A 147 14.81 -18.26 7.40
C PRO A 147 15.48 -17.04 8.08
N HIS A 148 15.72 -15.95 7.35
CA HIS A 148 16.25 -14.70 7.88
C HIS A 148 15.15 -13.71 8.30
N PHE A 149 13.88 -14.04 8.07
CA PHE A 149 12.77 -13.21 8.52
C PHE A 149 12.49 -13.43 10.01
N GLU A 150 12.42 -12.33 10.75
CA GLU A 150 11.92 -12.33 12.12
C GLU A 150 10.54 -11.66 12.15
N ALA A 151 9.53 -12.33 12.71
CA ALA A 151 8.17 -11.80 12.80
C ALA A 151 8.09 -10.41 13.46
N ALA A 152 8.99 -10.14 14.42
CA ALA A 152 9.10 -8.85 15.09
C ALA A 152 9.49 -7.70 14.14
N GLN A 153 10.01 -8.01 12.95
CA GLN A 153 10.39 -7.05 11.93
C GLN A 153 9.29 -6.83 10.87
N PHE A 154 8.07 -7.36 11.05
CA PHE A 154 6.99 -7.24 10.07
C PHE A 154 6.80 -5.78 9.60
N ASN A 155 6.69 -4.82 10.53
CA ASN A 155 6.52 -3.41 10.21
C ASN A 155 7.76 -2.76 9.55
N GLN A 156 8.95 -3.37 9.66
CA GLN A 156 10.14 -2.91 8.95
C GLN A 156 10.22 -3.44 7.52
N VAL A 157 9.54 -4.56 7.27
CA VAL A 157 9.52 -5.28 5.99
C VAL A 157 8.29 -4.93 5.15
N VAL A 158 7.16 -4.58 5.77
CA VAL A 158 5.93 -4.17 5.09
C VAL A 158 5.61 -2.73 5.48
N ARG A 159 5.59 -1.81 4.50
CA ARG A 159 5.32 -0.39 4.74
C ARG A 159 4.37 0.21 3.72
N VAL A 160 3.70 1.28 4.12
CA VAL A 160 3.05 2.19 3.19
C VAL A 160 4.03 3.31 2.87
N GLU A 161 4.28 3.57 1.58
CA GLU A 161 5.15 4.64 1.11
C GLU A 161 4.35 5.88 0.76
N ASP A 162 4.98 7.04 0.95
CA ASP A 162 4.59 8.30 0.31
C ASP A 162 5.55 8.55 -0.86
N PRO A 163 5.10 8.32 -2.11
CA PRO A 163 5.97 8.42 -3.29
C PRO A 163 6.64 9.79 -3.47
N ASP A 164 5.95 10.86 -3.06
CA ASP A 164 6.43 12.23 -3.25
C ASP A 164 7.16 12.77 -2.01
N GLY A 165 7.13 12.05 -0.88
CA GLY A 165 7.68 12.51 0.39
C GLY A 165 7.04 13.79 0.91
N GLN A 166 5.80 14.07 0.51
CA GLN A 166 5.01 15.23 0.93
C GLN A 166 4.62 15.18 2.42
N PHE A 167 4.59 14.00 3.03
CA PHE A 167 4.18 13.78 4.40
C PHE A 167 5.35 13.23 5.23
N GLU A 168 5.68 13.92 6.33
CA GLU A 168 6.67 13.43 7.31
C GLU A 168 6.15 12.26 8.19
N PHE A 169 4.95 11.74 7.90
CA PHE A 169 4.29 10.72 8.70
C PHE A 169 4.83 9.33 8.39
N ASN A 170 5.31 8.65 9.42
CA ASN A 170 5.52 7.22 9.36
C ASN A 170 4.16 6.51 9.42
N PHE A 171 3.67 6.02 8.27
CA PHE A 171 2.39 5.32 8.19
C PHE A 171 2.35 4.01 9.02
N LEU A 172 3.49 3.53 9.51
CA LEU A 172 3.56 2.42 10.48
C LEU A 172 3.12 2.84 11.90
N ASP A 173 3.23 4.12 12.24
CA ASP A 173 2.85 4.65 13.57
C ASP A 173 1.34 4.91 13.71
N VAL A 174 0.55 4.63 12.66
CA VAL A 174 -0.92 4.80 12.66
C VAL A 174 -1.59 3.90 13.73
N THR A 175 -0.88 2.89 14.23
CA THR A 175 -1.32 1.96 15.28
C THR A 175 -0.85 2.34 16.70
N ASN A 176 0.02 3.35 16.87
CA ASN A 176 0.52 3.82 18.18
C ASN A 176 -0.49 4.73 18.91
N LYS A 177 -1.78 4.39 18.86
CA LYS A 177 -2.77 4.93 19.80
C LYS A 177 -3.21 3.79 20.71
N GLU A 178 -2.60 3.76 21.90
CA GLU A 178 -3.15 3.12 23.09
C GLU A 178 -4.61 3.55 23.36
#